data_AF-A0A3P9NZT8-F1
#
_entry.id   AF-A0A3P9NZT8-F1
#
_cell.length_a   1.000
_cell.length_b   1.000
_cell.length_c   1.000
_cell.angle_alpha   90.00
_cell.angle_beta   90.00
_cell.angle_gamma   90.00
#
_symmetry.space_group_name_H-M   'P 1'
#
loop_
_entity.id
_entity.type
_entity.pdbx_description
1 polymer ?
#
loop_
_entity_poly.entity_id
_entity_poly.type
_entity_poly.pdbx_seq_one_letter_code
_entity_poly.pdbx_strand_id
1 'polypeptide(L)'
;MRRLYIGGLNHTVTQKDLKDRFGKFGEVLDVELRTRKDEEGIPYKTFAYININISEADLKKCMTVLNKSKWKGGTLQIEAAKESFLHRFILLLNFTS
;
A
#
# COMPACT_ATOMS: atom_id res chain seq x y z
N MET A 1 0.59 1.34 13.31
CA MET A 1 1.32 0.81 12.13
C MET A 1 0.34 0.15 11.18
N ARG A 2 0.36 0.54 9.91
CA ARG A 2 -0.48 -0.04 8.86
C ARG A 2 0.41 -0.46 7.70
N ARG A 3 0.11 -1.61 7.09
CA ARG A 3 0.81 -2.09 5.90
C ARG A 3 -0.05 -1.80 4.68
N LEU A 4 0.53 -1.12 3.71
CA LEU A 4 -0.10 -0.80 2.44
C LEU A 4 0.49 -1.68 1.35
N TYR A 5 -0.36 -2.19 0.47
CA TYR A 5 -0.01 -2.81 -0.79
C TYR A 5 -0.19 -1.78 -1.91
N ILE A 6 0.81 -1.66 -2.78
CA ILE A 6 0.84 -0.72 -3.88
C ILE A 6 1.15 -1.50 -5.16
N GLY A 7 0.12 -1.76 -5.94
CA GLY A 7 0.19 -2.39 -7.26
C GLY A 7 0.18 -1.37 -8.40
N GLY A 8 0.44 -1.85 -9.61
CA GLY A 8 0.42 -1.04 -10.83
C GLY A 8 1.51 0.02 -10.89
N LEU A 9 2.63 -0.25 -10.20
CA LEU A 9 3.81 0.59 -10.25
C LEU A 9 4.54 0.40 -11.58
N ASN A 10 5.11 1.49 -12.09
CA ASN A 10 6.03 1.43 -13.21
C ASN A 10 7.42 1.01 -12.73
N HIS A 11 8.24 0.42 -13.60
CA HIS A 11 9.63 0.06 -13.33
C HIS A 11 10.53 1.28 -12.99
N THR A 12 10.04 2.50 -13.26
CA THR A 12 10.69 3.77 -12.92
C THR A 12 10.43 4.23 -11.48
N VAL A 13 9.52 3.57 -10.75
CA VAL A 13 9.21 3.91 -9.36
C VAL A 13 10.28 3.33 -8.43
N THR A 14 10.82 4.17 -7.56
CA THR A 14 11.80 3.75 -6.54
C THR A 14 11.19 3.74 -5.14
N GLN A 15 11.87 3.06 -4.21
CA GLN A 15 11.51 3.08 -2.79
C GLN A 15 11.46 4.51 -2.23
N LYS A 16 12.34 5.40 -2.72
CA LYS A 16 12.38 6.81 -2.31
C LYS A 16 11.14 7.58 -2.76
N ASP A 17 10.67 7.35 -3.99
CA ASP A 17 9.42 7.96 -4.48
C ASP A 17 8.22 7.55 -3.62
N LEU A 18 8.15 6.27 -3.25
CA LEU A 18 7.12 5.76 -2.36
C LEU A 18 7.24 6.42 -0.98
N LYS A 19 8.44 6.46 -0.41
CA LYS A 19 8.66 7.09 0.89
C LYS A 19 8.25 8.56 0.91
N ASP A 20 8.60 9.33 -0.12
CA ASP A 20 8.22 10.75 -0.24
C ASP A 20 6.70 10.92 -0.40
N ARG A 21 6.09 10.10 -1.28
CA ARG A 21 4.67 10.20 -1.58
C ARG A 21 3.79 9.85 -0.39
N PHE A 22 4.12 8.75 0.30
CA PHE A 22 3.38 8.27 1.45
C PHE A 22 3.77 9.01 2.74
N GLY A 23 5.00 9.55 2.80
CA GLY A 23 5.50 10.42 3.87
C GLY A 23 4.64 11.66 4.12
N LYS A 24 3.92 12.14 3.10
CA LYS A 24 2.98 13.27 3.23
C LYS A 24 1.74 12.95 4.06
N PHE A 25 1.39 11.67 4.21
CA PHE A 25 0.21 11.23 4.94
C PHE A 25 0.54 10.68 6.33
N GLY A 26 1.77 10.20 6.53
CA GLY A 26 2.22 9.62 7.78
C GLY A 26 3.69 9.23 7.73
N GLU A 27 4.18 8.65 8.82
CA GLU A 27 5.60 8.31 8.95
C GLU A 27 5.89 6.95 8.29
N VAL A 28 6.64 6.95 7.18
CA VAL A 28 7.02 5.72 6.49
C VAL A 28 8.17 5.05 7.22
N LEU A 29 7.88 3.89 7.80
CA LEU A 29 8.80 3.06 8.57
C LEU A 29 9.68 2.22 7.64
N ASP A 30 9.06 1.56 6.66
CA ASP A 30 9.73 0.62 5.77
C ASP A 30 9.04 0.52 4.40
N VAL A 31 9.81 0.26 3.35
CA VAL A 31 9.35 0.16 1.97
C VAL A 31 9.97 -1.07 1.32
N GLU A 32 9.14 -2.02 0.90
CA GLU A 32 9.54 -3.24 0.21
C GLU A 32 9.06 -3.17 -1.25
N LEU A 33 9.93 -2.77 -2.17
CA LEU A 33 9.64 -2.76 -3.61
C LEU A 33 10.03 -4.11 -4.24
N ARG A 34 9.08 -4.78 -4.91
CA ARG A 34 9.31 -6.01 -5.66
C ARG A 34 8.93 -5.85 -7.12
N THR A 35 9.88 -6.20 -7.99
CA THR A 35 9.68 -6.21 -9.44
C THR A 35 9.74 -7.66 -9.93
N ARG A 36 8.66 -8.14 -10.54
CA ARG A 36 8.63 -9.43 -11.23
C ARG A 36 9.14 -9.23 -12.64
N LYS A 37 10.13 -10.05 -13.00
CA LYS A 37 10.72 -10.13 -14.32
C LYS A 37 10.33 -11.46 -14.93
N ASP A 38 10.14 -11.47 -16.24
CA ASP A 38 9.91 -12.67 -17.02
C ASP A 38 11.22 -13.45 -17.27
N GLU A 39 11.17 -14.56 -18.01
CA GLU A 39 12.34 -15.40 -18.34
C GLU A 39 13.39 -14.60 -19.14
N GLU A 40 12.94 -13.64 -19.95
CA GLU A 40 13.81 -12.71 -20.70
C GLU A 40 14.35 -11.54 -19.84
N GLY A 41 14.02 -11.49 -18.55
CA GLY A 41 14.44 -10.41 -17.65
C GLY A 41 13.61 -9.12 -17.78
N ILE A 42 12.56 -9.11 -18.62
CA ILE A 42 11.68 -7.96 -18.82
C ILE A 42 10.74 -7.80 -17.62
N PRO A 43 10.70 -6.62 -16.97
CA PRO A 43 9.81 -6.37 -15.84
C PRO A 43 8.35 -6.24 -16.31
N TYR A 44 7.51 -7.23 -16.01
CA TYR A 44 6.08 -7.21 -16.40
C TYR A 44 5.15 -6.78 -15.26
N LYS A 45 5.59 -6.87 -14.00
CA LYS A 45 4.74 -6.51 -12.85
C LYS A 45 5.56 -5.99 -11.68
N THR A 46 5.31 -4.74 -11.30
CA THR A 46 5.96 -4.11 -10.14
C THR A 46 4.92 -3.82 -9.07
N PHE A 47 5.22 -4.21 -7.83
CA PHE A 47 4.40 -3.92 -6.67
C PHE A 47 5.29 -3.60 -5.46
N ALA A 48 4.75 -2.87 -4.50
CA ALA A 48 5.45 -2.54 -3.28
C ALA A 48 4.56 -2.77 -2.05
N TYR A 49 5.21 -3.07 -0.93
CA TYR A 49 4.60 -2.98 0.38
C TYR A 49 5.22 -1.82 1.15
N ILE A 50 4.40 -1.02 1.80
CA ILE A 50 4.88 0.09 2.63
C ILE A 50 4.33 -0.08 4.03
N ASN A 51 5.23 -0.11 5.00
CA ASN A 51 4.89 0.00 6.41
C ASN A 51 4.91 1.48 6.77
N ILE A 52 3.74 2.02 7.11
CA ILE A 52 3.56 3.43 7.46
C ILE A 52 2.80 3.55 8.77
N ASN A 53 3.19 4.50 9.60
CA ASN A 53 2.42 4.93 10.75
C ASN A 53 1.48 6.06 10.32
N ILE A 54 0.21 5.71 10.13
CA ILE A 54 -0.85 6.61 9.66
C ILE A 54 -2.13 6.35 10.46
N SER A 55 -2.87 7.42 10.74
CA SER A 55 -4.18 7.37 11.39
C SER A 55 -5.24 6.80 10.44
N GLU A 56 -6.29 6.18 10.98
CA GLU A 56 -7.36 5.57 10.18
C GLU A 56 -8.08 6.58 9.27
N ALA A 57 -8.25 7.82 9.74
CA ALA A 57 -8.84 8.90 8.96
C ALA A 57 -8.02 9.23 7.71
N ASP A 58 -6.70 9.41 7.86
CA ASP A 58 -5.81 9.75 6.76
C ASP A 58 -5.56 8.55 5.85
N LEU A 59 -5.49 7.34 6.40
CA LEU A 59 -5.42 6.10 5.62
C LEU A 59 -6.59 5.98 4.64
N LYS A 60 -7.81 6.21 5.13
CA LYS A 60 -9.02 6.11 4.31
C LYS A 60 -9.03 7.17 3.21
N LYS A 61 -8.66 8.42 3.52
CA LYS A 61 -8.49 9.48 2.51
C LYS A 61 -7.42 9.11 1.49
N CYS A 62 -6.27 8.62 1.95
CA CYS A 62 -5.13 8.24 1.12
C CYS A 62 -5.52 7.13 0.13
N MET A 63 -6.22 6.09 0.60
CA MET A 63 -6.77 5.05 -0.27
C MET A 63 -7.77 5.61 -1.28
N THR A 64 -8.73 6.44 -0.87
CA THR A 64 -9.72 6.98 -1.81
C THR A 64 -9.09 7.92 -2.85
N VAL A 65 -8.11 8.73 -2.47
CA VAL A 65 -7.47 9.73 -3.34
C VAL A 65 -6.46 9.09 -4.27
N LEU A 66 -5.64 8.16 -3.78
CA LEU A 66 -4.54 7.60 -4.57
C LEU A 66 -4.90 6.30 -5.30
N ASN A 67 -5.91 5.55 -4.84
CA ASN A 67 -6.33 4.32 -5.53
C ASN A 67 -6.91 4.64 -6.92
N LYS A 68 -6.50 3.87 -7.92
CA LYS A 68 -6.83 4.03 -9.35
C LYS A 68 -6.34 5.33 -9.98
N SER A 69 -5.45 6.06 -9.32
CA SER A 69 -4.83 7.25 -9.89
C SER A 69 -3.69 6.90 -10.82
N LYS A 70 -3.56 7.60 -11.94
CA LYS A 70 -2.40 7.48 -12.84
C LYS A 70 -1.20 8.18 -12.22
N TRP A 71 -0.09 7.46 -12.04
CA TRP A 71 1.16 8.00 -11.53
C TRP A 71 2.37 7.33 -12.17
N LYS A 72 3.34 8.15 -12.61
CA LYS A 72 4.56 7.72 -13.33
C LYS A 72 4.28 6.73 -14.47
N GLY A 73 3.17 6.90 -15.19
CA GLY A 73 2.79 6.04 -16.31
C GLY A 73 2.17 4.69 -15.92
N GLY A 74 1.97 4.41 -14.63
CA GLY A 74 1.20 3.27 -14.12
C GLY A 74 -0.12 3.71 -13.47
N THR A 75 -1.03 2.76 -13.25
CA THR A 75 -2.25 3.00 -12.47
C THR A 75 -2.03 2.48 -11.07
N LEU A 76 -1.90 3.40 -10.10
CA LEU A 76 -1.68 3.04 -8.70
C LEU A 76 -2.88 2.27 -8.16
N GLN A 77 -2.61 1.10 -7.62
CA GLN A 77 -3.59 0.31 -6.91
C GLN A 77 -3.14 0.24 -5.46
N ILE A 78 -3.78 1.03 -4.60
CA ILE A 78 -3.42 1.06 -3.18
C ILE A 78 -4.51 0.32 -2.41
N GLU A 79 -4.08 -0.73 -1.75
CA GLU A 79 -4.93 -1.52 -0.86
C GLU A 79 -4.28 -1.54 0.51
N ALA A 80 -5.07 -1.40 1.58
CA ALA A 80 -4.59 -1.80 2.89
C ALA A 80 -4.27 -3.28 2.78
N ALA A 81 -3.00 -3.65 2.99
CA ALA A 81 -2.65 -5.06 3.07
C ALA A 81 -3.47 -5.62 4.23
N LYS A 82 -4.33 -6.61 3.95
CA LYS A 82 -5.33 -7.11 4.90
C LYS A 82 -4.70 -7.20 6.29
N GLU A 83 -5.13 -6.32 7.19
CA GLU A 83 -5.03 -6.62 8.61
C GLU A 83 -5.78 -7.94 8.77
N SER A 84 -5.05 -8.93 9.27
CA SER A 84 -5.54 -10.26 9.54
C SER A 84 -6.96 -10.17 10.06
N PHE A 85 -7.83 -10.99 9.47
CA PHE A 85 -9.22 -11.31 9.77
C PHE A 85 -9.71 -11.20 11.24
N LEU A 86 -8.81 -11.04 12.22
CA LEU A 86 -9.02 -10.93 13.66
C LEU A 86 -9.79 -9.69 14.12
N HIS A 87 -9.79 -8.55 13.41
CA HIS A 87 -10.58 -7.40 13.87
C HIS A 87 -12.10 -7.61 13.69
N ARG A 88 -12.53 -8.57 12.85
CA ARG A 88 -13.95 -8.96 12.76
C ARG A 88 -14.38 -9.88 13.90
N PHE A 89 -13.45 -10.58 14.57
CA PHE A 89 -13.76 -11.50 15.67
C PHE A 89 -14.03 -10.78 17.00
N ILE A 90 -13.43 -9.61 17.24
CA ILE A 90 -13.59 -8.88 18.51
C ILE A 90 -14.95 -8.18 18.64
N LEU A 91 -15.63 -7.85 17.54
CA LEU A 91 -16.97 -7.25 17.58
C LEU A 91 -18.10 -8.26 17.83
N LEU A 92 -17.88 -9.56 17.58
CA LEU A 92 -18.90 -10.59 17.85
C LEU A 92 -18.91 -11.09 19.30
N LEU A 93 -17.87 -10.80 20.09
CA LEU A 93 -17.80 -11.19 21.51
C LEU A 93 -18.37 -10.15 22.48
N ASN A 94 -18.76 -8.96 22.02
CA ASN A 94 -19.31 -7.89 22.87
C ASN A 94 -20.84 -7.74 22.77
N PHE A 95 -21.53 -8.64 22.06
CA PHE A 95 -23.00 -8.58 21.88
C PHE A 95 -23.77 -9.64 22.68
N THR A 96 -23.13 -10.32 23.63
CA THR A 96 -23.80 -11.22 24.57
C THR A 96 -23.41 -10.86 26.02
N SER A 97 -24.04 -9.83 26.57
CA SER A 97 -24.19 -9.61 28.01
C SER A 97 -25.52 -8.91 28.25
#